data_AF-A0AAW1L914-F1
#
_entry.id   AF-A0AAW1L914-F1
#
_cell.length_a   1.000
_cell.length_b   1.000
_cell.length_c   1.000
_cell.angle_alpha   90.00
_cell.angle_beta   90.00
_cell.angle_gamma   90.00
#
_symmetry.space_group_name_H-M   'P 1'
#
loop_
_entity.id
_entity.type
_entity.pdbx_description
1 polymer ?
#
loop_
_entity_poly.entity_id
_entity_poly.type
_entity_poly.pdbx_seq_one_letter_code
_entity_poly.pdbx_strand_id
1 'polypeptide(L)'
;MEFKVEVNRLAKEDLLYSLKVCGIPAQSTVELMRRTLRQAMGLPATSSLVRPTYPFSYAEDSAAIAQKLANIQTMVNAFESARASSEYAKISTALAFIYGRINNSQPSSTEEQQERSGFLVSVMTLVLELKQKAKEMARASRPQSTVLDVSTNRRDFVRGFR
;
A
#
# COMPACT_ATOMS: atom_id res chain seq x y z
N MET A 1 7.25 7.27 5.26
CA MET A 1 6.33 6.71 4.25
C MET A 1 4.96 6.65 4.87
N GLU A 2 3.96 7.27 4.27
CA GLU A 2 2.62 7.29 4.85
C GLU A 2 1.84 6.08 4.34
N PHE A 3 1.56 5.12 5.23
CA PHE A 3 0.65 4.02 4.92
C PHE A 3 -0.78 4.55 4.99
N LYS A 4 -1.35 4.86 3.83
CA LYS A 4 -2.74 5.28 3.71
C LYS A 4 -3.59 4.14 3.19
N VAL A 5 -4.60 3.74 3.96
CA VAL A 5 -5.57 2.73 3.57
C VAL A 5 -6.72 3.40 2.80
N GLU A 6 -6.99 2.95 1.58
CA GLU A 6 -8.18 3.34 0.83
C GLU A 6 -9.31 2.31 1.03
N VAL A 7 -10.31 2.64 1.84
CA VAL A 7 -11.43 1.75 2.20
C VAL A 7 -12.15 1.16 0.97
N ASN A 8 -12.25 1.92 -0.13
CA ASN A 8 -12.89 1.44 -1.37
C ASN A 8 -12.12 0.31 -2.06
N ARG A 9 -10.83 0.15 -1.77
CA ARG A 9 -9.96 -0.88 -2.38
C ARG A 9 -9.77 -2.11 -1.49
N LEU A 10 -10.29 -2.09 -0.26
CA LEU A 10 -10.25 -3.24 0.64
C LEU A 10 -11.15 -4.37 0.11
N ALA A 11 -10.67 -5.60 0.27
CA ALA A 11 -11.48 -6.78 0.02
C ALA A 11 -12.53 -6.95 1.12
N LYS A 12 -13.57 -7.75 0.85
CA LYS A 12 -14.65 -8.02 1.82
C LYS A 12 -14.11 -8.55 3.16
N GLU A 13 -13.14 -9.45 3.12
CA GLU A 13 -12.51 -10.03 4.32
C GLU A 13 -11.78 -8.96 5.15
N ASP A 14 -11.06 -8.05 4.49
CA ASP A 14 -10.34 -6.96 5.13
C ASP A 14 -11.31 -5.98 5.80
N LEU A 15 -12.43 -5.68 5.13
CA LEU A 15 -13.51 -4.86 5.68
C LEU A 15 -14.14 -5.51 6.92
N LEU A 16 -14.44 -6.81 6.86
CA LEU A 16 -14.98 -7.56 7.98
C LEU A 16 -14.02 -7.56 9.18
N TYR A 17 -12.73 -7.78 8.92
CA TYR A 17 -11.70 -7.68 9.95
C TYR A 17 -11.71 -6.28 10.60
N SER A 18 -11.64 -5.21 9.81
CA SER A 18 -11.63 -3.85 10.35
C SER A 18 -12.88 -3.51 11.16
N LEU A 19 -14.07 -3.91 10.69
CA LEU A 19 -15.31 -3.70 11.44
C LEU A 19 -15.28 -4.43 12.79
N LYS A 20 -14.83 -5.68 12.82
CA LYS A 20 -14.68 -6.46 14.05
C LYS A 20 -13.72 -5.81 15.04
N VAL A 21 -12.54 -5.37 14.58
CA VAL A 21 -11.58 -4.64 15.43
C VAL A 21 -12.17 -3.35 15.99
N CYS A 22 -13.04 -2.67 15.23
CA CYS A 22 -13.77 -1.49 15.69
C CYS A 22 -14.99 -1.82 16.57
N GLY A 23 -15.31 -3.10 16.82
CA GLY A 23 -16.50 -3.51 17.58
C GLY A 23 -17.82 -3.27 16.83
N ILE A 24 -17.76 -3.14 15.51
CA ILE A 24 -18.91 -2.87 14.66
C ILE A 24 -19.42 -4.20 14.11
N PRO A 25 -20.74 -4.49 14.23
CA PRO A 25 -21.30 -5.73 13.69
C PRO A 25 -21.11 -5.81 12.17
N ALA A 26 -20.95 -7.03 11.68
CA ALA A 26 -20.84 -7.29 10.26
C ALA A 26 -22.09 -6.79 9.53
N GLN A 27 -21.88 -6.12 8.39
CA GLN A 27 -22.95 -5.57 7.57
C GLN A 27 -23.30 -6.53 6.43
N SER A 28 -24.52 -6.43 5.88
CA SER A 28 -24.99 -7.34 4.83
C SER A 28 -24.31 -7.12 3.47
N THR A 29 -23.91 -5.89 3.15
CA THR A 29 -23.32 -5.53 1.85
C THR A 29 -21.95 -4.86 1.99
N VAL A 30 -21.10 -5.01 0.97
CA VAL A 30 -19.75 -4.42 0.92
C VAL A 30 -19.82 -2.89 0.96
N GLU A 31 -20.75 -2.26 0.24
CA GLU A 31 -20.99 -0.82 0.28
C GLU A 31 -21.32 -0.32 1.68
N LEU A 32 -22.16 -1.05 2.42
CA LEU A 32 -22.50 -0.70 3.79
C LEU A 32 -21.28 -0.84 4.70
N MET A 33 -20.49 -1.92 4.55
CA MET A 33 -19.23 -2.09 5.29
C MET A 33 -18.26 -0.91 5.04
N ARG A 34 -18.08 -0.50 3.78
CA ARG A 34 -17.19 0.62 3.41
C ARG A 34 -17.68 1.94 4.00
N ARG A 35 -18.99 2.21 3.91
CA ARG A 35 -19.58 3.44 4.47
C ARG A 35 -19.37 3.50 5.97
N THR A 36 -19.71 2.42 6.68
CA THR A 36 -19.60 2.35 8.14
C THR A 36 -18.15 2.45 8.60
N LEU A 37 -17.21 1.78 7.92
CA LEU A 37 -15.80 1.89 8.26
C LEU A 37 -15.25 3.30 8.06
N ARG A 38 -15.63 4.00 6.98
CA ARG A 38 -15.24 5.41 6.78
C ARG A 38 -15.75 6.32 7.89
N GLN A 39 -16.99 6.13 8.32
CA GLN A 39 -17.58 6.90 9.42
C GLN A 39 -16.82 6.64 10.72
N ALA A 40 -16.51 5.38 11.02
CA ALA A 40 -15.75 5.00 12.21
C ALA A 40 -14.33 5.59 12.21
N MET A 41 -13.63 5.56 11.06
CA MET A 41 -12.29 6.14 10.92
C MET A 41 -12.27 7.68 11.00
N GLY A 42 -13.41 8.33 10.74
CA GLY A 42 -13.56 9.78 10.83
C GLY A 42 -13.88 10.30 12.23
N LEU A 43 -14.14 9.41 13.20
CA LEU A 43 -14.41 9.81 14.58
C LEU A 43 -13.10 10.20 15.29
N PRO A 44 -13.05 11.33 16.00
CA PRO A 44 -11.86 11.75 16.73
C PRO A 44 -11.57 10.77 17.88
N ALA A 45 -10.29 10.47 18.09
CA ALA A 45 -9.82 9.55 19.13
C ALA A 45 -10.20 9.97 20.57
N THR A 46 -10.70 11.19 20.77
CA THR A 46 -11.16 11.76 22.03
C THR A 46 -12.60 11.40 22.39
N SER A 47 -13.35 10.71 21.51
CA SER A 47 -14.63 10.16 21.92
C SER A 47 -14.38 9.12 23.02
N SER A 48 -15.03 9.27 24.17
CA SER A 48 -15.01 8.37 25.33
C SER A 48 -15.56 6.96 25.06
N LEU A 49 -15.56 6.53 23.79
CA LEU A 49 -15.94 5.20 23.34
C LEU A 49 -14.93 4.20 23.89
N VAL A 50 -15.40 3.36 24.80
CA VAL A 50 -14.67 2.17 25.28
C VAL A 50 -14.25 1.38 24.04
N ARG A 51 -12.93 1.28 23.82
CA ARG A 51 -12.42 0.43 22.75
C ARG A 51 -12.76 -1.02 23.10
N PRO A 52 -13.37 -1.77 22.16
CA PRO A 52 -13.65 -3.18 22.40
C PRO A 52 -12.33 -3.93 22.62
N THR A 53 -12.39 -5.00 23.43
CA THR A 53 -11.30 -5.96 23.52
C THR A 53 -10.98 -6.48 22.13
N TYR A 54 -9.69 -6.56 21.81
CA TYR A 54 -9.24 -7.04 20.51
C TYR A 54 -9.76 -8.46 20.26
N PRO A 55 -10.49 -8.72 19.17
CA PRO A 55 -11.30 -9.93 19.03
C PRO A 55 -10.56 -11.13 18.42
N PHE A 56 -9.26 -10.99 18.13
CA PHE A 56 -8.46 -12.04 17.48
C PHE A 56 -7.30 -12.46 18.36
N SER A 57 -6.99 -13.76 18.32
CA SER A 57 -5.75 -14.29 18.86
C SER A 57 -4.56 -14.00 17.94
N TYR A 58 -3.35 -14.03 18.49
CA TYR A 58 -2.13 -13.88 17.70
C TYR A 58 -2.03 -14.95 16.60
N ALA A 59 -2.40 -16.20 16.88
CA ALA A 59 -2.37 -17.30 15.90
C ALA A 59 -3.33 -17.08 14.71
N GLU A 60 -4.52 -16.52 14.95
CA GLU A 60 -5.46 -16.16 13.88
C GLU A 60 -4.92 -15.02 13.02
N ASP A 61 -4.27 -14.04 13.64
CA ASP A 61 -3.64 -12.94 12.92
C ASP A 61 -2.42 -13.40 12.14
N SER A 62 -1.52 -14.19 12.71
CA SER A 62 -0.31 -14.65 12.03
C SER A 62 -0.64 -15.48 10.79
N ALA A 63 -1.59 -16.41 10.89
CA ALA A 63 -2.05 -17.22 9.77
C ALA A 63 -2.64 -16.35 8.64
N ALA A 64 -3.50 -15.39 8.99
CA ALA A 64 -4.10 -14.51 8.00
C ALA A 64 -3.10 -13.49 7.43
N ILE A 65 -2.12 -13.05 8.22
CA ILE A 65 -1.02 -12.20 7.78
C ILE A 65 -0.17 -12.95 6.74
N ALA A 66 0.25 -14.17 7.05
CA ALA A 66 1.05 -15.01 6.16
C ALA A 66 0.34 -15.24 4.81
N GLN A 67 -0.95 -15.62 4.85
CA GLN A 67 -1.75 -15.81 3.64
C GLN A 67 -1.85 -14.52 2.82
N LYS A 68 -2.09 -13.37 3.46
CA LYS A 68 -2.23 -12.10 2.76
C LYS A 68 -0.91 -11.64 2.14
N LEU A 69 0.22 -11.84 2.84
CA LEU A 69 1.55 -11.52 2.32
C LEU A 69 1.87 -12.34 1.07
N ALA A 70 1.55 -13.64 1.06
CA ALA A 70 1.69 -14.48 -0.13
C ALA A 70 0.88 -13.92 -1.32
N ASN A 71 -0.37 -13.55 -1.10
CA ASN A 71 -1.22 -12.95 -2.12
C ASN A 71 -0.65 -11.61 -2.64
N ILE A 72 -0.17 -10.75 -1.73
CA ILE A 72 0.44 -9.47 -2.10
C ILE A 72 1.73 -9.70 -2.89
N GLN A 73 2.56 -10.68 -2.53
CA GLN A 73 3.76 -11.04 -3.29
C GLN A 73 3.39 -11.43 -4.73
N THR A 74 2.34 -12.24 -4.92
CA THR A 74 1.86 -12.57 -6.28
C THR A 74 1.46 -11.31 -7.05
N MET A 75 0.75 -10.37 -6.41
CA MET A 75 0.38 -9.09 -7.04
C MET A 75 1.59 -8.22 -7.38
N VAL A 76 2.59 -8.13 -6.49
CA VAL A 76 3.83 -7.39 -6.75
C VAL A 76 4.64 -8.05 -7.86
N ASN A 77 4.68 -9.38 -7.92
CA ASN A 77 5.36 -10.12 -8.97
C ASN A 77 4.74 -9.86 -10.34
N ALA A 78 3.41 -9.85 -10.42
CA ALA A 78 2.66 -9.58 -11.64
C ALA A 78 2.55 -8.08 -12.01
N PHE A 79 3.03 -7.17 -11.16
CA PHE A 79 2.88 -5.73 -11.37
C PHE A 79 3.75 -5.22 -12.53
N GLU A 80 3.11 -4.70 -13.57
CA GLU A 80 3.73 -4.15 -14.78
C GLU A 80 3.24 -2.73 -15.09
N SER A 81 2.61 -2.06 -14.12
CA SER A 81 1.98 -0.76 -14.34
C SER A 81 2.82 0.41 -13.83
N ALA A 82 2.46 1.64 -14.20
CA ALA A 82 3.06 2.85 -13.63
C ALA A 82 2.57 3.12 -12.20
N ARG A 83 3.30 3.95 -11.45
CA ARG A 83 2.93 4.34 -10.06
C ARG A 83 1.55 4.97 -9.91
N ALA A 84 1.08 5.70 -10.93
CA ALA A 84 -0.25 6.34 -10.92
C ALA A 84 -1.41 5.37 -11.22
N SER A 85 -1.12 4.09 -11.49
CA SER A 85 -2.12 3.11 -11.86
C SER A 85 -3.03 2.72 -10.68
N SER A 86 -4.26 2.31 -11.02
CA SER A 86 -5.21 1.73 -10.06
C SER A 86 -4.64 0.47 -9.40
N GLU A 87 -3.82 -0.30 -10.12
CA GLU A 87 -3.16 -1.49 -9.63
C GLU A 87 -2.14 -1.16 -8.52
N TYR A 88 -1.29 -0.15 -8.73
CA TYR A 88 -0.36 0.33 -7.70
C TYR A 88 -1.10 0.76 -6.44
N ALA A 89 -2.19 1.52 -6.59
CA ALA A 89 -3.02 1.96 -5.46
C ALA A 89 -3.67 0.77 -4.72
N LYS A 90 -4.09 -0.27 -5.44
CA LYS A 90 -4.64 -1.51 -4.86
C LYS A 90 -3.60 -2.25 -4.04
N ILE A 91 -2.40 -2.49 -4.59
CA ILE A 91 -1.31 -3.19 -3.88
C ILE A 91 -0.86 -2.35 -2.67
N SER A 92 -0.67 -1.04 -2.84
CA SER A 92 -0.28 -0.13 -1.77
C SER A 92 -1.30 -0.11 -0.63
N THR A 93 -2.60 -0.18 -0.95
CA THR A 93 -3.66 -0.27 0.06
C THR A 93 -3.61 -1.60 0.82
N ALA A 94 -3.38 -2.72 0.11
CA ALA A 94 -3.24 -4.03 0.75
C ALA A 94 -2.02 -4.08 1.69
N LEU A 95 -0.89 -3.49 1.28
CA LEU A 95 0.30 -3.34 2.11
C LEU A 95 0.06 -2.47 3.35
N ALA A 96 -0.66 -1.35 3.19
CA ALA A 96 -1.03 -0.48 4.32
C ALA A 96 -1.96 -1.19 5.31
N PHE A 97 -2.94 -1.94 4.80
CA PHE A 97 -3.85 -2.72 5.62
C PHE A 97 -3.13 -3.80 6.41
N ILE A 98 -2.26 -4.58 5.76
CA ILE A 98 -1.54 -5.66 6.44
C ILE A 98 -0.54 -5.14 7.47
N TYR A 99 0.11 -4.01 7.18
CA TYR A 99 0.95 -3.31 8.16
C TYR A 99 0.16 -2.93 9.42
N GLY A 100 -1.05 -2.39 9.24
CA GLY A 100 -1.95 -2.09 10.36
C GLY A 100 -2.34 -3.32 11.17
N ARG A 101 -2.66 -4.44 10.48
CA ARG A 101 -2.97 -5.71 11.14
C ARG A 101 -1.79 -6.28 11.93
N ILE A 102 -0.59 -6.28 11.37
CA ILE A 102 0.64 -6.70 12.08
C ILE A 102 0.87 -5.85 13.33
N ASN A 103 0.61 -4.55 13.28
CA ASN A 103 0.76 -3.67 14.44
C ASN A 103 -0.30 -3.87 15.53
N ASN A 104 -1.50 -4.33 15.15
CA ASN A 104 -2.57 -4.65 16.09
C ASN A 104 -2.43 -6.06 16.70
N SER A 105 -1.66 -6.95 16.06
CA SER A 105 -1.40 -8.29 16.60
C SER A 105 -0.73 -8.20 17.98
N GLN A 106 -1.13 -9.11 18.88
CA GLN A 106 -0.71 -9.12 20.28
C GLN A 106 0.17 -10.34 20.59
N PRO A 107 1.45 -10.35 20.17
CA PRO A 107 2.35 -11.45 20.49
C PRO A 107 2.61 -11.50 22.01
N SER A 108 2.61 -12.71 22.55
CA SER A 108 2.77 -13.03 23.97
C SER A 108 4.12 -13.67 24.27
N SER A 109 4.73 -14.37 23.31
CA SER A 109 6.03 -15.03 23.45
C SER A 109 7.15 -14.35 22.65
N THR A 110 8.41 -14.65 22.97
CA THR A 110 9.57 -14.18 22.18
C THR A 110 9.54 -14.70 20.74
N GLU A 111 9.08 -15.95 20.54
CA GLU A 111 8.93 -16.55 19.22
C GLU A 111 7.89 -15.79 18.37
N GLU A 112 6.73 -15.46 18.96
CA GLU A 112 5.68 -14.68 18.31
C GLU A 112 6.17 -13.24 18.01
N GLN A 113 6.96 -12.63 18.89
CA GLN A 113 7.57 -11.32 18.61
C GLN A 113 8.56 -11.37 17.44
N GLN A 114 9.33 -12.45 17.33
CA GLN A 114 10.27 -12.64 16.23
C GLN A 114 9.53 -12.87 14.90
N GLU A 115 8.47 -13.68 14.91
CA GLU A 115 7.61 -13.89 13.75
C GLU A 115 6.95 -12.58 13.28
N ARG A 116 6.36 -11.81 14.21
CA ARG A 116 5.80 -10.47 13.92
C ARG A 116 6.85 -9.56 13.28
N SER A 117 8.08 -9.58 13.78
CA SER A 117 9.19 -8.81 13.20
C SER A 117 9.52 -9.27 11.78
N GLY A 118 9.49 -10.58 11.53
CA GLY A 118 9.61 -11.17 10.19
C GLY A 118 8.54 -10.63 9.23
N PHE A 119 7.27 -10.60 9.65
CA PHE A 119 6.20 -10.02 8.82
C PHE A 119 6.43 -8.54 8.49
N LEU A 120 6.91 -7.74 9.46
CA LEU A 120 7.24 -6.34 9.21
C LEU A 120 8.34 -6.20 8.16
N VAL A 121 9.38 -7.03 8.23
CA VAL A 121 10.45 -7.05 7.22
C VAL A 121 9.88 -7.40 5.84
N SER A 122 9.05 -8.44 5.75
CA SER A 122 8.41 -8.83 4.48
C SER A 122 7.58 -7.70 3.86
N VAL A 123 6.79 -6.97 4.67
CA VAL A 123 6.04 -5.81 4.20
C VAL A 123 6.97 -4.74 3.63
N MET A 124 8.07 -4.43 4.32
CA MET A 124 9.01 -3.40 3.86
C MET A 124 9.72 -3.81 2.56
N THR A 125 10.09 -5.08 2.43
CA THR A 125 10.67 -5.63 1.20
C THR A 125 9.70 -5.47 0.03
N LEU A 126 8.45 -5.92 0.19
CA LEU A 126 7.41 -5.80 -0.84
C LEU A 126 7.12 -4.35 -1.24
N VAL A 127 7.15 -3.43 -0.27
CA VAL A 127 7.02 -1.99 -0.52
C VAL A 127 8.16 -1.47 -1.40
N LEU A 128 9.40 -1.88 -1.13
CA LEU A 128 10.57 -1.46 -1.89
C LEU A 128 10.52 -2.03 -3.31
N GLU A 129 10.18 -3.31 -3.45
CA GLU A 129 10.00 -3.99 -4.75
C GLU A 129 8.95 -3.29 -5.60
N LEU A 130 7.76 -3.04 -5.04
CA LEU A 130 6.68 -2.35 -5.76
C LEU A 130 7.11 -0.96 -6.25
N LYS A 131 7.80 -0.19 -5.40
CA LYS A 131 8.31 1.15 -5.78
C LYS A 131 9.36 1.07 -6.87
N GLN A 132 10.25 0.09 -6.78
CA GLN A 132 11.32 -0.11 -7.76
C GLN A 132 10.73 -0.46 -9.13
N LYS A 133 9.82 -1.44 -9.18
CA LYS A 133 9.10 -1.80 -10.42
C LYS A 133 8.35 -0.61 -11.02
N ALA A 134 7.61 0.14 -10.20
CA ALA A 134 6.88 1.31 -10.67
C ALA A 134 7.80 2.41 -11.24
N LYS A 135 9.01 2.55 -10.70
CA LYS A 135 10.03 3.48 -11.19
C LYS A 135 10.65 3.02 -12.51
N GLU A 136 10.90 1.73 -12.66
CA GLU A 136 11.40 1.11 -13.90
C GLU A 136 10.41 1.30 -15.04
N MET A 137 9.13 1.03 -14.80
CA MET A 137 8.09 1.22 -15.82
C MET A 137 7.94 2.69 -16.23
N ALA A 138 8.06 3.63 -15.29
CA ALA A 138 8.05 5.07 -15.59
C ALA A 138 9.26 5.53 -16.41
N ARG A 139 10.41 4.84 -16.32
CA ARG A 139 11.59 5.10 -17.15
C ARG A 139 11.42 4.53 -18.55
N ALA A 140 10.89 3.30 -18.65
CA ALA A 140 10.65 2.63 -19.93
C ALA A 140 9.63 3.36 -20.81
N SER A 141 8.67 4.06 -20.21
CA SER A 141 7.61 4.80 -20.93
C SER A 141 7.96 6.24 -21.29
N ARG A 142 9.18 6.73 -20.99
CA ARG A 142 9.64 8.02 -21.52
C ARG A 142 10.10 7.86 -22.98
N PRO A 143 9.56 8.62 -23.95
CA PRO A 143 10.13 8.66 -25.28
C PRO A 143 11.57 9.17 -25.16
N GLN A 144 12.54 8.38 -25.66
CA GLN A 144 13.88 8.90 -25.86
C GLN A 144 13.75 10.09 -26.80
N SER A 145 13.94 11.31 -26.28
CA SER A 145 14.19 12.45 -27.14
C SER A 145 15.48 12.12 -27.90
N THR A 146 15.35 11.72 -29.15
CA THR A 146 16.44 11.78 -30.11
C THR A 146 16.96 13.21 -30.04
N VAL A 147 18.16 13.36 -29.49
CA VAL A 147 18.92 14.61 -29.54
C VAL A 147 19.19 14.83 -31.02
N LEU A 148 18.28 15.55 -31.69
CA LEU A 148 18.49 16.01 -33.05
C LEU A 148 19.62 17.01 -33.02
N ASP A 149 20.66 16.66 -33.79
CA ASP A 149 21.89 17.38 -34.08
C ASP A 149 21.80 18.90 -33.91
N VAL A 150 22.61 19.45 -33.01
CA VAL A 150 23.11 20.82 -33.14
C VAL A 150 24.19 20.78 -34.22
N SER A 151 23.75 20.62 -35.47
CA SER A 151 24.62 20.78 -36.63
C SER A 151 25.04 22.26 -36.71
N THR A 152 26.28 22.49 -36.29
CA THR A 152 27.19 23.56 -36.71
C THR A 152 26.70 24.37 -37.90
N ASN A 153 26.10 25.53 -37.63
CA ASN A 153 26.00 26.61 -38.61
C ASN A 153 27.02 27.70 -38.24
N ARG A 154 28.30 27.35 -38.41
CA ARG A 154 29.34 28.34 -38.72
C ARG A 154 28.93 28.97 -40.06
N ARG A 155 28.34 30.17 -40.01
CA ARG A 155 28.40 31.08 -41.14
C ARG A 155 29.25 32.26 -40.74
N ASP A 156 30.46 32.23 -41.28
CA ASP A 156 31.24 33.40 -41.56
C ASP A 156 30.34 34.49 -42.17
N PHE A 157 30.28 35.67 -41.54
CA PHE A 157 30.11 36.89 -42.32
C PHE A 157 30.94 38.01 -41.73
N VAL A 158 31.99 38.26 -42.50
CA VAL A 158 33.06 39.23 -42.41
C VAL A 158 32.53 40.67 -42.37
N ARG A 159 33.17 41.49 -41.52
CA ARG A 159 33.47 42.94 -41.59
C ARG A 159 32.49 43.86 -42.33
N GLY A 160 32.03 44.88 -41.62
CA GLY A 160 31.55 46.14 -42.20
C GLY A 160 31.80 47.31 -41.24
N PHE A 161 33.00 47.90 -41.34
CA PHE A 161 33.31 49.23 -40.81
C PHE A 161 32.42 50.27 -41.49
N ARG A 162 31.79 51.15 -40.70
CA ARG A 162 31.67 52.58 -40.99
C ARG A 162 31.63 53.35 -39.68
#